data_AF-A0ABD6T410-F1
#
_entry.id   AF-A0ABD6T410-F1
#
_cell.length_a   1.000
_cell.length_b   1.000
_cell.length_c   1.000
_cell.angle_alpha   90.00
_cell.angle_beta   90.00
_cell.angle_gamma   90.00
#
_symmetry.space_group_name_H-M   'P 1'
#
loop_
_entity.id
_entity.type
_entity.pdbx_description
1 polymer ?
#
loop_
_entity_poly.entity_id
_entity_poly.type
_entity_poly.pdbx_seq_one_letter_code
_entity_poly.pdbx_strand_id
1 'polypeptide(L)'
;MEQGFLVQYEYEFPNEYTDELVEQIGEIMGIPIDLTRENKMEHIQDYESETEIIRLIKSLKEPKSFILIKFNKKDWYYAIVIRCRESIHQRVKEVLLDLNEQIIEEYGDTPYEKIENVISNKDTLLNKFLERYNFSID
;
A
#
# COMPACT_ATOMS: atom_id res chain seq x y z
N MET A 1 14.08 15.09 18.56
CA MET A 1 13.03 14.44 17.76
C MET A 1 13.69 14.01 16.47
N GLU A 2 14.04 12.73 16.33
CA GLU A 2 14.52 12.22 15.06
C GLU A 2 13.39 12.42 14.06
N GLN A 3 13.63 13.24 13.03
CA GLN A 3 12.83 13.14 11.82
C GLN A 3 13.14 11.75 11.25
N GLY A 4 12.33 10.76 11.64
CA GLY A 4 12.45 9.42 11.07
C GLY A 4 12.33 9.57 9.56
N PHE A 5 13.38 9.21 8.83
CA PHE A 5 13.33 9.17 7.37
C PHE A 5 12.21 8.19 6.99
N LEU A 6 11.30 8.66 6.15
CA LEU A 6 10.21 7.85 5.61
C LEU A 6 10.60 7.42 4.20
N VAL A 7 10.11 6.26 3.81
CA VAL A 7 10.14 5.76 2.44
C VAL A 7 8.72 5.56 1.95
N GLN A 8 8.55 5.56 0.64
CA GLN A 8 7.28 5.25 -0.01
C GLN A 8 7.52 4.28 -1.15
N TYR A 9 6.76 3.19 -1.17
CA TYR A 9 6.68 2.25 -2.27
C TYR A 9 5.27 2.25 -2.84
N GLU A 10 5.18 2.06 -4.15
CA GLU A 10 3.93 2.02 -4.89
C GLU A 10 3.99 0.85 -5.86
N TYR A 11 2.89 0.09 -5.91
CA TYR A 11 2.89 -1.20 -6.62
C TYR A 11 1.48 -1.54 -7.11
N GLU A 12 1.37 -1.97 -8.36
CA GLU A 12 0.15 -2.52 -8.97
C GLU A 12 0.30 -4.03 -9.18
N PHE A 13 -0.74 -4.80 -8.84
CA PHE A 13 -0.67 -6.26 -8.78
C PHE A 13 -2.04 -6.93 -8.93
N PRO A 14 -2.10 -8.21 -9.33
CA PRO A 14 -3.34 -8.99 -9.37
C PRO A 14 -3.99 -9.11 -7.98
N ASN A 15 -5.30 -8.97 -7.92
CA ASN A 15 -6.04 -8.86 -6.66
C ASN A 15 -5.95 -10.09 -5.75
N GLU A 16 -5.66 -11.27 -6.28
CA GLU A 16 -5.52 -12.51 -5.52
C GLU A 16 -4.38 -12.47 -4.49
N TYR A 17 -3.36 -11.64 -4.70
CA TYR A 17 -2.25 -11.47 -3.75
C TYR A 17 -2.52 -10.47 -2.63
N THR A 18 -3.69 -9.84 -2.60
CA THR A 18 -3.97 -8.70 -1.70
C THR A 18 -3.90 -9.08 -0.23
N ASP A 19 -4.57 -10.17 0.16
CA ASP A 19 -4.69 -10.54 1.56
C ASP A 19 -3.31 -10.87 2.15
N GLU A 20 -2.55 -11.73 1.48
CA GLU A 20 -1.20 -12.11 1.88
C GLU A 20 -0.25 -10.90 1.92
N LEU A 21 -0.24 -10.07 0.87
CA LEU A 21 0.63 -8.90 0.82
C LEU A 21 0.37 -7.94 1.99
N VAL A 22 -0.89 -7.59 2.23
CA VAL A 22 -1.23 -6.60 3.25
C VAL A 22 -0.99 -7.16 4.65
N GLU A 23 -1.24 -8.44 4.90
CA GLU A 23 -0.92 -9.10 6.16
C GLU A 23 0.58 -9.06 6.47
N GLN A 24 1.43 -9.45 5.51
CA GLN A 24 2.89 -9.42 5.69
C GLN A 24 3.42 -7.99 5.93
N ILE A 25 2.96 -7.02 5.13
CA ILE A 25 3.36 -5.62 5.29
C ILE A 25 2.86 -5.06 6.63
N GLY A 26 1.62 -5.38 7.01
CA GLY A 26 1.03 -5.02 8.30
C GLY A 26 1.82 -5.54 9.48
N GLU A 27 2.25 -6.81 9.44
CA GLU A 27 3.10 -7.42 10.47
C GLU A 27 4.45 -6.69 10.59
N ILE A 28 5.13 -6.46 9.47
CA ILE A 28 6.42 -5.75 9.43
C ILE A 28 6.29 -4.34 10.04
N MET A 29 5.20 -3.65 9.72
CA MET A 29 4.91 -2.29 10.19
C MET A 29 4.32 -2.24 11.60
N GLY A 30 3.94 -3.39 12.18
CA GLY A 30 3.21 -3.46 13.45
C GLY A 30 1.84 -2.77 13.39
N ILE A 31 1.20 -2.77 12.23
CA ILE A 31 -0.14 -2.24 11.99
C ILE A 31 -1.10 -3.43 11.96
N PRO A 32 -2.05 -3.52 12.89
CA PRO A 32 -3.05 -4.57 12.82
C PRO A 32 -3.96 -4.34 11.60
N ILE A 33 -4.09 -5.39 10.79
CA ILE A 33 -4.85 -5.40 9.54
C ILE A 33 -6.15 -6.15 9.76
N ASP A 34 -7.22 -5.61 9.21
CA ASP A 34 -8.47 -6.33 9.03
C ASP A 34 -9.06 -5.89 7.67
N LEU A 35 -9.05 -6.80 6.71
CA LEU A 35 -9.55 -6.54 5.36
C LEU A 35 -11.06 -6.77 5.21
N THR A 36 -11.77 -7.16 6.28
CA THR A 36 -13.21 -7.35 6.21
C THR A 36 -13.95 -6.03 5.93
N ARG A 37 -15.14 -6.13 5.32
CA ARG A 37 -16.00 -4.96 5.06
C ARG A 37 -16.69 -4.43 6.32
N GLU A 38 -16.80 -5.24 7.37
CA GLU A 38 -17.49 -4.87 8.62
C GLU A 38 -16.55 -4.25 9.67
N ASN A 39 -15.34 -3.91 9.24
CA ASN A 39 -14.27 -3.43 10.10
C ASN A 39 -14.66 -2.15 10.87
N LYS A 40 -14.40 -2.14 12.18
CA LYS A 40 -14.69 -1.03 13.12
C LYS A 40 -13.43 -0.39 13.71
N MET A 41 -12.25 -0.70 13.17
CA MET A 41 -10.97 -0.19 13.66
C MET A 41 -10.79 1.28 13.27
N GLU A 42 -10.53 2.13 14.26
CA GLU A 42 -10.47 3.58 14.09
C GLU A 42 -9.34 4.06 13.16
N HIS A 43 -8.29 3.25 12.98
CA HIS A 43 -7.16 3.58 12.09
C HIS A 43 -7.38 3.18 10.63
N ILE A 44 -8.56 2.65 10.30
CA ILE A 44 -8.94 2.22 8.96
C ILE A 44 -10.03 3.15 8.43
N GLN A 45 -9.81 3.69 7.23
CA GLN A 45 -10.71 4.62 6.57
C GLN A 45 -10.94 4.18 5.13
N ASP A 46 -12.21 4.02 4.75
CA ASP A 46 -12.61 3.67 3.39
C ASP A 46 -13.18 4.89 2.66
N TYR A 47 -12.69 5.12 1.45
CA TYR A 47 -13.18 6.13 0.50
C TYR A 47 -13.72 5.40 -0.72
N GLU A 48 -15.03 5.49 -0.96
CA GLU A 48 -15.71 4.70 -1.97
C GLU A 48 -16.23 5.57 -3.12
N SER A 49 -16.05 5.08 -4.34
CA SER A 49 -16.69 5.60 -5.55
C SER A 49 -17.49 4.51 -6.24
N GLU A 50 -18.14 4.82 -7.37
CA GLU A 50 -18.88 3.82 -8.14
C GLU A 50 -18.01 2.66 -8.63
N THR A 51 -16.72 2.90 -8.87
CA THR A 51 -15.82 1.94 -9.52
C THR A 51 -14.70 1.44 -8.63
N GLU A 52 -14.42 2.09 -7.51
CA GLU A 52 -13.22 1.85 -6.72
C GLU A 52 -13.51 2.00 -5.21
N ILE A 53 -12.74 1.32 -4.37
CA ILE A 53 -12.65 1.55 -2.93
C ILE A 53 -11.19 1.84 -2.62
N ILE A 54 -10.90 2.93 -1.93
CA ILE A 54 -9.59 3.20 -1.34
C ILE A 54 -9.69 2.94 0.15
N ARG A 55 -8.90 1.99 0.65
CA ARG A 55 -8.73 1.73 2.07
C ARG A 55 -7.41 2.29 2.55
N LEU A 56 -7.45 3.18 3.51
CA LEU A 56 -6.28 3.74 4.18
C LEU A 56 -6.18 3.16 5.60
N ILE A 57 -5.06 2.53 5.89
CA ILE A 57 -4.75 1.88 7.18
C ILE A 57 -3.52 2.59 7.77
N LYS A 58 -3.74 3.48 8.75
CA LYS A 58 -2.64 4.23 9.39
C LYS A 58 -2.08 3.47 10.60
N SER A 59 -0.79 3.64 10.89
CA SER A 59 -0.25 3.19 12.17
C SER A 59 -0.76 4.06 13.32
N LEU A 60 -1.27 3.43 14.38
CA LEU A 60 -1.70 4.13 15.61
C LEU A 60 -0.54 4.85 16.31
N LYS A 61 0.68 4.33 16.19
CA LYS A 61 1.88 4.90 16.84
C LYS A 61 2.55 5.98 15.99
N GLU A 62 2.41 5.89 14.67
CA GLU A 62 2.99 6.84 13.73
C GLU A 62 2.07 7.00 12.51
N PRO A 63 1.10 7.94 12.54
CA PRO A 63 0.11 8.08 11.46
C PRO A 63 0.69 8.37 10.07
N LYS A 64 1.95 8.82 10.00
CA LYS A 64 2.69 9.01 8.74
C LYS A 64 3.15 7.70 8.10
N SER A 65 3.18 6.61 8.86
CA SER A 65 3.38 5.26 8.36
C SER A 65 2.01 4.62 8.13
N PHE A 66 1.74 4.18 6.90
CA PHE A 66 0.43 3.67 6.49
C PHE A 66 0.52 2.72 5.31
N ILE A 67 -0.56 1.97 5.12
CA ILE A 67 -0.85 1.16 3.94
C ILE A 67 -2.12 1.74 3.31
N LEU A 68 -2.07 2.10 2.04
CA LEU A 68 -3.25 2.48 1.26
C LEU A 68 -3.44 1.47 0.15
N ILE A 69 -4.64 0.91 0.04
CA ILE A 69 -4.99 -0.08 -0.99
C ILE A 69 -6.13 0.48 -1.81
N LYS A 70 -5.99 0.43 -3.13
CA LYS A 70 -7.01 0.80 -4.09
C LYS A 70 -7.58 -0.46 -4.72
N PHE A 71 -8.76 -0.85 -4.26
CA PHE A 71 -9.57 -1.93 -4.82
C PHE A 71 -10.33 -1.40 -6.04
N ASN A 72 -10.21 -2.09 -7.17
CA ASN A 72 -11.08 -1.85 -8.32
C ASN A 72 -12.29 -2.80 -8.24
N LYS A 73 -13.51 -2.29 -8.38
CA LYS A 73 -14.73 -3.10 -8.33
C LYS A 73 -15.01 -3.86 -9.64
N LYS A 74 -14.31 -3.50 -10.72
CA LYS A 74 -14.56 -4.00 -12.08
C LYS A 74 -13.31 -4.62 -12.73
N ASP A 75 -12.16 -4.50 -12.09
CA ASP A 75 -10.86 -4.93 -12.62
C ASP A 75 -10.19 -5.89 -11.63
N TRP A 76 -9.30 -6.71 -12.14
CA TRP A 76 -8.53 -7.68 -11.37
C TRP A 76 -7.19 -7.13 -10.88
N TYR A 77 -6.78 -5.94 -11.33
CA TYR A 77 -5.59 -5.26 -10.81
C TYR A 77 -5.94 -4.25 -9.72
N TYR A 78 -5.26 -4.39 -8.59
CA TYR A 78 -5.28 -3.45 -7.48
C TYR A 78 -3.97 -2.68 -7.42
N ALA A 79 -3.98 -1.61 -6.62
CA ALA A 79 -2.77 -0.84 -6.34
C ALA A 79 -2.59 -0.68 -4.83
N ILE A 80 -1.34 -0.62 -4.39
CA ILE A 80 -0.97 -0.37 -2.99
C ILE A 80 0.06 0.76 -2.92
N VAL A 81 -0.07 1.58 -1.89
CA VAL A 81 0.94 2.55 -1.46
C VAL A 81 1.34 2.19 -0.04
N ILE A 82 2.62 2.00 0.18
CA ILE A 82 3.19 1.68 1.49
C ILE A 82 4.12 2.82 1.86
N ARG A 83 3.81 3.54 2.95
CA ARG A 83 4.72 4.52 3.54
C ARG A 83 5.18 3.99 4.89
N CYS A 84 6.49 3.85 5.07
CA CYS A 84 7.05 3.27 6.28
C CYS A 84 8.37 3.95 6.69
N ARG A 85 8.88 3.61 7.88
CA ARG A 85 10.18 4.10 8.35
C ARG A 85 11.32 3.46 7.58
N GLU A 86 12.38 4.23 7.39
CA GLU A 86 13.66 3.75 6.87
C GLU A 86 14.14 2.50 7.63
N SER A 87 13.97 2.43 8.94
CA SER A 87 14.43 1.27 9.74
C SER A 87 13.81 -0.08 9.35
N ILE A 88 12.66 -0.10 8.68
CA ILE A 88 11.96 -1.33 8.26
C ILE A 88 11.85 -1.46 6.74
N HIS A 89 12.39 -0.50 5.98
CA HIS A 89 12.14 -0.43 4.55
C HIS A 89 12.67 -1.62 3.74
N GLN A 90 13.80 -2.21 4.16
CA GLN A 90 14.39 -3.36 3.46
C GLN A 90 13.45 -4.56 3.47
N ARG A 91 12.86 -4.86 4.64
CA ARG A 91 11.89 -5.96 4.81
C ARG A 91 10.63 -5.74 3.97
N VAL A 92 10.12 -4.49 3.94
CA VAL A 92 8.99 -4.12 3.08
C VAL A 92 9.34 -4.31 1.60
N LYS A 93 10.54 -3.87 1.20
CA LYS A 93 11.00 -4.00 -0.19
C LYS A 93 11.20 -5.46 -0.60
N GLU A 94 11.71 -6.30 0.29
CA GLU A 94 11.86 -7.75 0.05
C GLU A 94 10.51 -8.40 -0.23
N VAL A 95 9.47 -8.15 0.58
CA VAL A 95 8.11 -8.67 0.32
C VAL A 95 7.59 -8.26 -1.06
N LEU A 96 7.84 -7.02 -1.49
CA LEU A 96 7.41 -6.56 -2.82
C LEU A 96 8.21 -7.21 -3.95
N LEU A 97 9.51 -7.50 -3.73
CA LEU A 97 10.34 -8.20 -4.72
C LEU A 97 9.92 -9.66 -4.85
N ASP A 98 9.66 -10.34 -3.73
CA ASP A 98 9.19 -11.73 -3.72
C ASP A 98 7.83 -11.85 -4.43
N LEU A 99 6.91 -10.91 -4.17
CA LEU A 99 5.64 -10.84 -4.91
C LEU A 99 5.87 -10.61 -6.41
N ASN A 100 6.81 -9.74 -6.78
CA ASN A 100 7.15 -9.49 -8.18
C ASN A 100 7.66 -10.76 -8.86
N GLU A 101 8.48 -11.55 -8.19
CA GLU A 101 8.95 -12.85 -8.69
C GLU A 101 7.81 -13.85 -8.85
N GLN A 102 6.91 -13.96 -7.87
CA GLN A 102 5.73 -14.84 -7.97
C GLN A 102 4.83 -14.49 -9.16
N ILE A 103 4.58 -13.20 -9.40
CA ILE A 103 3.78 -12.75 -10.54
C ILE A 103 4.47 -13.09 -11.87
N ILE A 104 5.80 -12.94 -11.95
CA ILE A 104 6.56 -13.33 -13.14
C ILE A 104 6.46 -14.84 -13.37
N GLU A 105 6.55 -15.65 -12.33
CA GLU A 105 6.44 -17.11 -12.45
C GLU A 105 5.06 -17.56 -12.95
N GLU A 106 3.99 -16.97 -12.43
CA GLU A 106 2.61 -17.36 -12.75
C GLU A 106 2.15 -16.80 -14.10
N TYR A 107 2.46 -15.54 -14.38
CA TYR A 107 1.91 -14.80 -15.54
C TYR A 107 2.91 -14.58 -16.67
N GLY A 108 4.20 -14.84 -16.45
CA GLY A 108 5.26 -14.60 -17.43
C GLY A 108 5.50 -13.12 -17.73
N ASP A 109 4.95 -12.22 -16.91
CA ASP A 109 5.04 -10.77 -17.06
C ASP A 109 5.57 -10.15 -15.77
N THR A 110 6.34 -9.07 -15.91
CA THR A 110 6.85 -8.32 -14.76
C THR A 110 6.05 -7.04 -14.58
N PRO A 111 5.32 -6.86 -13.46
CA PRO A 111 4.65 -5.59 -13.22
C PRO A 111 5.67 -4.46 -13.02
N TYR A 112 6.90 -4.75 -12.55
CA TYR A 112 7.97 -3.75 -12.36
C TYR A 112 9.38 -4.28 -12.65
N GLU A 113 10.19 -3.50 -13.38
CA GLU A 113 11.62 -3.78 -13.54
C GLU A 113 12.41 -3.55 -12.24
N LYS A 114 11.99 -2.57 -11.43
CA LYS A 114 12.62 -2.19 -10.16
C LYS A 114 11.61 -1.61 -9.20
N ILE A 115 11.81 -1.90 -7.91
CA ILE A 115 11.03 -1.36 -6.80
C ILE A 115 11.84 -0.27 -6.11
N GLU A 116 11.41 0.99 -6.30
CA GLU A 116 12.15 2.19 -5.89
C GLU A 116 11.39 2.99 -4.83
N ASN A 117 12.13 3.72 -4.00
CA ASN A 117 11.54 4.67 -3.05
C ASN A 117 11.09 5.93 -3.81
N VAL A 118 9.77 6.17 -3.87
CA VAL A 118 9.17 7.28 -4.62
C VAL A 118 8.76 8.45 -3.74
N ILE A 119 9.16 8.52 -2.47
CA ILE A 119 8.68 9.53 -1.52
C ILE A 119 8.96 10.98 -1.96
N SER A 120 10.05 11.20 -2.70
CA SER A 120 10.44 12.51 -3.22
C SER A 120 9.84 12.82 -4.60
N ASN A 121 9.11 11.88 -5.20
CA ASN A 121 8.49 12.05 -6.50
C ASN A 121 7.17 12.85 -6.37
N LYS A 122 6.93 13.74 -7.32
CA LYS A 122 5.69 14.54 -7.40
C LYS A 122 4.58 13.83 -8.16
N ASP A 123 4.93 12.93 -9.08
CA ASP A 123 3.95 12.14 -9.84
C ASP A 123 3.90 10.72 -9.26
N THR A 124 3.05 10.53 -8.24
CA THR A 124 2.90 9.28 -7.49
C THR A 124 1.44 8.83 -7.50
N LEU A 125 1.19 7.53 -7.38
CA LEU A 125 -0.15 6.96 -7.19
C LEU A 125 -0.83 7.60 -5.98
N LEU A 126 -0.08 7.83 -4.91
CA LEU A 126 -0.60 8.52 -3.73
C LEU A 126 -1.15 9.90 -4.06
N ASN A 127 -0.38 10.76 -4.74
CA ASN A 127 -0.83 12.10 -5.10
C ASN A 127 -2.07 12.04 -6.00
N LYS A 128 -2.11 11.11 -6.96
CA LYS A 128 -3.28 10.87 -7.81
C LYS A 128 -4.52 10.49 -7.00
N PHE A 129 -4.37 9.65 -5.98
CA PHE A 129 -5.46 9.27 -5.09
C PHE A 129 -5.94 10.42 -4.22
N LEU A 130 -5.02 11.20 -3.63
CA LEU A 130 -5.38 12.36 -2.82
C LEU A 130 -6.14 13.41 -3.62
N GLU A 131 -5.69 13.71 -4.84
CA GLU A 131 -6.36 14.64 -5.74
C GLU A 131 -7.75 14.14 -6.16
N ARG A 132 -7.87 12.87 -6.54
CA ARG A 132 -9.13 12.28 -7.03
C ARG A 132 -10.20 12.23 -5.95
N TYR A 133 -9.83 11.91 -4.72
CA TYR A 133 -10.77 11.68 -3.62
C TYR A 133 -10.84 12.84 -2.62
N ASN A 134 -10.09 13.92 -2.86
CA ASN A 134 -10.07 15.16 -2.09
C ASN A 134 -9.89 14.92 -0.57
N PHE A 135 -8.95 14.04 -0.19
CA PHE A 135 -8.59 13.80 1.20
C PHE A 135 -7.09 14.02 1.44
N SER A 136 -6.72 14.22 2.70
CA SER A 136 -5.32 14.42 3.13
C SER A 136 -4.85 13.25 4.01
N ILE A 137 -3.56 12.94 3.91
CA ILE A 137 -2.88 11.92 4.71
C ILE A 137 -2.07 12.51 5.87
N ASP A 138 -1.99 13.84 5.95
CA ASP A 138 -1.35 14.56 7.06
C ASP A 138 -2.05 14.37 8.42
#